data_AF-A0A813MU78-F1
#
_entry.id   AF-A0A813MU78-F1
#
_cell.length_a   1.000
_cell.length_b   1.000
_cell.length_c   1.000
_cell.angle_alpha   90.00
_cell.angle_beta   90.00
_cell.angle_gamma   90.00
#
_symmetry.space_group_name_H-M   'P 1'
#
loop_
_entity.id
_entity.type
_entity.pdbx_description
1 polymer ?
#
loop_
_entity_poly.entity_id
_entity_poly.type
_entity_poly.pdbx_seq_one_letter_code
_entity_poly.pdbx_strand_id
1 'polypeptide(L)'
;MCESPQLWYMTSYYDCTGRGRPRGYCVEHLVPHISSSPENIPCEISEETFLTESFCELVPPSVPLSSDDYEEDAEQILETPMEISKPVVAENISEPKKVLKNKERHDLVVVSQPVELPLKSIAKQQLSIALVPCVQFPESYHSSSEMTVDFWRRYHTIRVSFSQREIGHFSTANRADRIRCREDHRYFKKLIYPLEQKKVHFDLNVGAEYLIIKEPPASLDSMLWWINRHKDELFVNKKFTFDFLAWRGTLRKIMSSLFDSIVDWRIGVIRWNGCHFMVVFHTETELKIEAEQTPSEKRMQYWGHKFEDYITSENPPIIPSPSKIFCTMNKAALGRHSLLYSCEIDACTSNSTFDGEKKQQGVYVEIKVAHAKHLLDLNTASSRKYAKWWQQCYLAGINHMLLGFRNDYGIIESLQPLGVKDIEIRAKTWSASAFLSFLDEFCSFVQRTITEDWSYENRAVYLFYYSPKEKKIKWRLSNEEQYQFLPDWFIKDFS
;
A
#
# COMPACT_ATOMS: atom_id res chain seq x y z
N MET A 1 -17.70 33.70 -29.84
CA MET A 1 -16.47 33.52 -29.03
C MET A 1 -16.88 33.04 -27.65
N CYS A 2 -15.99 32.33 -26.95
CA CYS A 2 -16.31 31.45 -25.81
C CYS A 2 -17.25 30.30 -26.21
N GLU A 3 -16.64 29.15 -26.55
CA GLU A 3 -17.35 27.87 -26.62
C GLU A 3 -17.41 27.27 -25.21
N SER A 4 -18.51 26.58 -24.89
CA SER A 4 -18.67 25.86 -23.62
C SER A 4 -18.08 24.44 -23.72
N PRO A 5 -17.23 23.98 -22.79
CA PRO A 5 -16.74 22.60 -22.78
C PRO A 5 -17.89 21.60 -22.58
N GLN A 6 -18.01 20.64 -23.50
CA GLN A 6 -19.08 19.64 -23.47
C GLN A 6 -18.85 18.62 -22.34
N LEU A 7 -19.91 18.32 -21.57
CA LEU A 7 -19.90 17.28 -20.54
C LEU A 7 -19.82 15.88 -21.18
N TRP A 8 -18.83 15.09 -20.80
CA TRP A 8 -18.71 13.68 -21.21
C TRP A 8 -19.35 12.75 -20.19
N TYR A 9 -20.63 12.42 -20.41
CA TYR A 9 -21.28 11.31 -19.69
C TYR A 9 -20.77 9.95 -20.20
N MET A 10 -20.34 9.07 -19.30
CA MET A 10 -20.10 7.67 -19.62
C MET A 10 -21.42 6.90 -19.70
N THR A 11 -22.04 6.86 -20.89
CA THR A 11 -23.17 5.97 -21.21
C THR A 11 -22.78 4.89 -22.22
N SER A 12 -23.26 3.67 -21.96
CA SER A 12 -23.28 2.48 -22.80
C SER A 12 -22.92 2.63 -24.29
N TYR A 13 -21.87 1.91 -24.74
CA TYR A 13 -21.75 1.50 -26.14
C TYR A 13 -22.53 0.20 -26.37
N TYR A 14 -23.53 0.24 -27.25
CA TYR A 14 -24.06 -0.93 -27.92
C TYR A 14 -23.25 -1.17 -29.20
N ASP A 15 -22.78 -2.39 -29.42
CA ASP A 15 -22.19 -2.80 -30.69
C ASP A 15 -23.25 -3.53 -31.54
N CYS A 16 -23.68 -2.90 -32.63
CA CYS A 16 -24.66 -3.43 -33.57
C CYS A 16 -24.03 -3.57 -34.95
N THR A 17 -23.77 -4.81 -35.36
CA THR A 17 -23.10 -5.14 -36.61
C THR A 17 -23.91 -4.68 -37.85
N GLY A 18 -23.36 -3.80 -38.67
CA GLY A 18 -23.98 -3.36 -39.93
C GLY A 18 -22.97 -2.79 -40.92
N ARG A 19 -23.06 -3.18 -42.20
CA ARG A 19 -22.21 -2.65 -43.29
C ARG A 19 -22.91 -1.47 -43.98
N GLY A 20 -22.25 -0.32 -44.09
CA GLY A 20 -22.76 0.78 -44.92
C GLY A 20 -21.92 2.06 -44.93
N ARG A 21 -21.58 2.55 -46.14
CA ARG A 21 -21.32 3.97 -46.46
C ARG A 21 -22.56 4.46 -47.23
N PRO A 22 -23.01 5.73 -47.13
CA PRO A 22 -22.27 6.85 -47.75
C PRO A 22 -22.44 8.27 -47.14
N ARG A 23 -21.63 9.18 -47.73
CA ARG A 23 -21.68 10.66 -47.84
C ARG A 23 -22.98 11.40 -47.43
N GLY A 24 -22.83 12.62 -46.87
CA GLY A 24 -23.68 13.76 -47.26
C GLY A 24 -23.89 14.95 -46.30
N TYR A 25 -23.16 16.05 -46.53
CA TYR A 25 -23.53 17.48 -46.31
C TYR A 25 -23.89 18.04 -44.91
N CYS A 26 -23.62 19.34 -44.74
CA CYS A 26 -24.02 20.17 -43.59
C CYS A 26 -25.22 21.06 -43.94
N VAL A 27 -25.98 21.50 -42.93
CA VAL A 27 -26.96 22.58 -43.02
C VAL A 27 -26.84 23.45 -41.77
N GLU A 28 -26.74 24.78 -41.94
CA GLU A 28 -26.78 25.75 -40.84
C GLU A 28 -28.22 26.18 -40.53
N HIS A 29 -28.50 26.50 -39.26
CA HIS A 29 -29.66 27.31 -38.89
C HIS A 29 -29.26 28.37 -37.84
N LEU A 30 -29.77 29.59 -38.04
CA LEU A 30 -29.49 30.82 -37.30
C LEU A 30 -30.55 31.10 -36.20
N VAL A 31 -30.40 32.27 -35.55
CA VAL A 31 -31.44 33.10 -34.90
C VAL A 31 -31.73 32.81 -33.40
N PRO A 32 -31.87 33.82 -32.49
CA PRO A 32 -31.41 35.23 -32.50
C PRO A 32 -30.62 35.66 -31.23
N HIS A 33 -30.19 36.93 -31.18
CA HIS A 33 -29.82 37.62 -29.94
C HIS A 33 -31.06 38.17 -29.19
N ILE A 34 -30.97 38.24 -27.85
CA ILE A 34 -31.56 39.33 -27.03
C ILE A 34 -30.51 39.77 -25.99
N SER A 35 -30.52 41.05 -25.63
CA SER A 35 -29.53 41.70 -24.76
C SER A 35 -30.15 42.40 -23.56
N SER A 36 -29.50 42.35 -22.40
CA SER A 36 -29.50 43.42 -21.39
C SER A 36 -28.27 43.27 -20.47
N SER A 37 -27.91 44.34 -19.76
CA SER A 37 -26.62 44.53 -19.07
C SER A 37 -26.84 45.08 -17.63
N PRO A 38 -25.80 45.34 -16.81
CA PRO A 38 -25.86 45.05 -15.36
C PRO A 38 -25.99 46.27 -14.44
N GLU A 39 -26.26 46.00 -13.16
CA GLU A 39 -26.03 46.94 -12.05
C GLU A 39 -25.17 46.31 -10.94
N ASN A 40 -24.37 47.16 -10.26
CA ASN A 40 -23.61 46.82 -9.05
C ASN A 40 -24.32 47.37 -7.82
N ILE A 41 -24.06 46.80 -6.63
CA ILE A 41 -23.71 47.55 -5.40
C ILE A 41 -23.26 46.55 -4.31
N PRO A 42 -22.26 46.89 -3.46
CA PRO A 42 -21.73 46.00 -2.42
C PRO A 42 -22.34 46.24 -1.04
N CYS A 43 -22.08 45.33 -0.09
CA CYS A 43 -22.20 45.61 1.35
C CYS A 43 -21.21 44.75 2.16
N GLU A 44 -20.63 45.34 3.20
CA GLU A 44 -19.79 44.69 4.22
C GLU A 44 -20.63 44.43 5.49
N ILE A 45 -20.06 43.69 6.48
CA ILE A 45 -20.06 43.99 7.94
C ILE A 45 -20.01 42.70 8.81
N SER A 46 -19.41 42.87 10.00
CA SER A 46 -19.42 42.00 11.20
C SER A 46 -18.71 40.64 11.12
N GLU A 47 -17.54 40.62 11.77
CA GLU A 47 -17.15 39.50 12.62
C GLU A 47 -18.09 39.45 13.85
N GLU A 48 -18.44 38.26 14.34
CA GLU A 48 -18.75 38.06 15.76
C GLU A 48 -17.99 36.84 16.27
N THR A 49 -17.41 36.99 17.46
CA THR A 49 -16.79 35.91 18.23
C THR A 49 -17.71 35.58 19.40
N PHE A 50 -17.83 34.31 19.81
CA PHE A 50 -17.92 33.99 21.23
C PHE A 50 -17.76 32.49 21.58
N LEU A 51 -17.23 32.30 22.80
CA LEU A 51 -17.38 31.18 23.73
C LEU A 51 -17.05 29.74 23.28
N THR A 52 -15.91 29.30 23.79
CA THR A 52 -15.70 27.94 24.32
C THR A 52 -16.73 27.57 25.39
N GLU A 53 -17.27 26.35 25.36
CA GLU A 53 -17.75 25.66 26.56
C GLU A 53 -17.14 24.26 26.65
N SER A 54 -16.69 23.90 27.85
CA SER A 54 -16.14 22.58 28.18
C SER A 54 -17.23 21.71 28.82
N PHE A 55 -17.43 20.49 28.32
CA PHE A 55 -18.25 19.49 29.01
C PHE A 55 -17.38 18.40 29.63
N CYS A 56 -17.71 18.07 30.89
CA CYS A 56 -16.90 17.22 31.76
C CYS A 56 -17.07 15.73 31.46
N GLU A 57 -16.05 14.95 31.82
CA GLU A 57 -16.13 13.49 31.86
C GLU A 57 -17.15 13.03 32.93
N LEU A 58 -17.95 12.01 32.61
CA LEU A 58 -18.82 11.33 33.57
C LEU A 58 -18.44 9.85 33.64
N VAL A 59 -17.83 9.47 34.76
CA VAL A 59 -17.42 8.08 35.06
C VAL A 59 -18.48 7.42 35.96
N PRO A 60 -19.16 6.35 35.50
CA PRO A 60 -19.95 5.48 36.37
C PRO A 60 -19.06 4.44 37.11
N PRO A 61 -19.51 3.88 38.25
CA PRO A 61 -18.60 3.43 39.31
C PRO A 61 -18.15 1.96 39.23
N SER A 62 -17.04 1.68 39.93
CA SER A 62 -16.52 0.34 40.21
C SER A 62 -17.04 -0.23 41.54
N VAL A 63 -17.47 -1.49 41.52
CA VAL A 63 -17.82 -2.33 42.69
C VAL A 63 -17.55 -3.81 42.32
N PRO A 64 -17.41 -4.76 43.26
CA PRO A 64 -16.06 -5.21 43.62
C PRO A 64 -15.81 -6.71 43.33
N LEU A 65 -14.58 -7.14 43.60
CA LEU A 65 -14.25 -8.55 43.79
C LEU A 65 -14.87 -9.07 45.10
N SER A 66 -15.43 -10.28 45.04
CA SER A 66 -15.63 -11.15 46.21
C SER A 66 -14.92 -12.48 45.93
N SER A 67 -14.18 -12.97 46.91
CA SER A 67 -13.51 -14.27 46.90
C SER A 67 -14.45 -15.37 47.47
N ASP A 68 -13.86 -16.53 47.78
CA ASP A 68 -14.41 -17.62 48.57
C ASP A 68 -15.47 -18.48 47.84
N ASP A 69 -15.58 -19.80 48.06
CA ASP A 69 -14.59 -20.85 48.34
C ASP A 69 -15.37 -22.18 48.26
N TYR A 70 -14.83 -23.24 47.62
CA TYR A 70 -15.26 -24.63 47.88
C TYR A 70 -14.20 -25.65 47.43
N GLU A 71 -13.59 -26.31 48.42
CA GLU A 71 -13.10 -27.70 48.40
C GLU A 71 -14.32 -28.66 48.36
N GLU A 72 -14.27 -30.00 48.26
CA GLU A 72 -13.20 -31.01 48.11
C GLU A 72 -13.24 -31.56 46.64
N ASP A 73 -13.00 -32.79 46.17
CA ASP A 73 -12.56 -34.13 46.65
C ASP A 73 -12.04 -34.86 45.38
N ALA A 74 -10.76 -35.23 45.17
CA ALA A 74 -9.91 -36.30 45.73
C ALA A 74 -9.82 -37.59 44.87
N GLU A 75 -8.80 -38.42 45.15
CA GLU A 75 -8.51 -39.77 44.61
C GLU A 75 -8.13 -39.93 43.11
N GLN A 76 -7.23 -40.83 42.70
CA GLN A 76 -6.16 -41.55 43.42
C GLN A 76 -5.02 -41.98 42.44
N ILE A 77 -3.77 -41.85 42.92
CA ILE A 77 -2.62 -42.79 42.80
C ILE A 77 -2.37 -43.54 41.46
N LEU A 78 -1.19 -43.32 40.85
CA LEU A 78 -0.22 -44.39 40.56
C LEU A 78 1.21 -43.85 40.28
N GLU A 79 2.23 -44.57 40.73
CA GLU A 79 3.60 -44.08 40.91
C GLU A 79 4.63 -44.66 39.93
N THR A 80 5.37 -43.78 39.23
CA THR A 80 6.86 -43.81 39.02
C THR A 80 7.54 -45.10 38.46
N PRO A 81 8.89 -45.24 38.36
CA PRO A 81 10.00 -44.26 38.39
C PRO A 81 11.03 -44.38 37.22
N MET A 82 12.05 -43.49 37.25
CA MET A 82 13.40 -43.65 36.66
C MET A 82 13.55 -43.61 35.11
N GLU A 83 14.73 -43.30 34.53
CA GLU A 83 16.08 -43.14 35.11
C GLU A 83 16.91 -41.96 34.55
N ILE A 84 18.02 -41.66 35.25
CA ILE A 84 18.95 -40.54 35.11
C ILE A 84 20.12 -40.88 34.17
N SER A 85 20.66 -39.92 33.38
CA SER A 85 22.13 -39.84 33.13
C SER A 85 22.63 -38.54 32.45
N LYS A 86 23.81 -38.10 32.90
CA LYS A 86 24.74 -37.04 32.44
C LYS A 86 26.09 -37.30 33.19
N PRO A 87 27.22 -36.63 32.89
CA PRO A 87 27.81 -36.23 31.60
C PRO A 87 29.35 -36.55 31.49
N VAL A 88 29.95 -36.42 30.30
CA VAL A 88 31.42 -36.45 30.03
C VAL A 88 31.73 -35.50 28.85
N VAL A 89 32.68 -34.54 28.79
CA VAL A 89 33.84 -34.04 29.58
C VAL A 89 35.25 -34.50 29.13
N ALA A 90 36.18 -33.54 28.97
CA ALA A 90 37.65 -33.67 28.78
C ALA A 90 38.19 -34.32 27.46
N GLU A 91 39.38 -33.99 26.92
CA GLU A 91 40.17 -32.74 26.93
C GLU A 91 41.26 -32.71 25.79
N ASN A 92 42.04 -31.62 25.75
CA ASN A 92 43.24 -31.26 24.95
C ASN A 92 44.18 -32.34 24.34
N ILE A 93 44.89 -31.98 23.25
CA ILE A 93 46.36 -32.14 23.05
C ILE A 93 46.89 -31.36 21.81
N SER A 94 48.21 -31.17 21.69
CA SER A 94 48.91 -30.07 20.97
C SER A 94 49.59 -30.39 19.61
N GLU A 95 50.23 -29.37 18.99
CA GLU A 95 51.15 -29.46 17.83
C GLU A 95 52.31 -30.48 18.03
N PRO A 96 53.07 -30.82 16.97
CA PRO A 96 54.34 -30.08 16.79
C PRO A 96 54.73 -29.70 15.34
N LYS A 97 55.57 -28.66 15.25
CA LYS A 97 56.16 -28.10 14.01
C LYS A 97 57.25 -29.00 13.40
N LYS A 98 57.51 -28.84 12.09
CA LYS A 98 58.75 -29.30 11.43
C LYS A 98 59.45 -28.15 10.70
N VAL A 99 60.79 -28.13 10.78
CA VAL A 99 61.69 -27.15 10.18
C VAL A 99 62.71 -27.91 9.31
N LEU A 100 63.00 -27.42 8.09
CA LEU A 100 64.09 -27.98 7.28
C LEU A 100 64.71 -26.97 6.28
N LYS A 101 65.75 -26.29 6.77
CA LYS A 101 66.96 -25.76 6.11
C LYS A 101 66.92 -25.20 4.66
N ASN A 102 67.34 -23.93 4.59
CA ASN A 102 68.12 -23.21 3.57
C ASN A 102 68.49 -23.92 2.26
N LYS A 103 68.35 -23.17 1.17
CA LYS A 103 69.31 -23.15 0.05
C LYS A 103 69.60 -21.70 -0.34
N GLU A 104 70.85 -21.29 -0.25
CA GLU A 104 71.29 -19.96 -0.70
C GLU A 104 71.47 -19.94 -2.22
N ARG A 105 71.16 -18.81 -2.84
CA ARG A 105 71.69 -18.40 -4.15
C ARG A 105 71.97 -16.90 -4.13
N HIS A 106 73.09 -16.51 -4.71
CA HIS A 106 73.40 -15.12 -4.98
C HIS A 106 72.56 -14.63 -6.15
N ASP A 107 72.10 -13.38 -6.09
CA ASP A 107 71.67 -12.62 -7.26
C ASP A 107 72.14 -11.16 -7.14
N LEU A 108 72.22 -10.48 -8.29
CA LEU A 108 73.03 -9.28 -8.48
C LEU A 108 72.28 -7.99 -8.15
N VAL A 109 72.98 -7.00 -7.58
CA VAL A 109 72.46 -5.65 -7.38
C VAL A 109 72.45 -4.90 -8.71
N VAL A 110 71.30 -4.91 -9.39
CA VAL A 110 71.04 -4.08 -10.58
C VAL A 110 70.24 -2.85 -10.14
N VAL A 111 70.88 -1.67 -10.21
CA VAL A 111 70.20 -0.39 -9.96
C VAL A 111 69.53 0.07 -11.27
N SER A 112 68.22 -0.14 -11.38
CA SER A 112 67.38 0.50 -12.40
C SER A 112 66.61 1.67 -11.81
N GLN A 113 66.53 2.78 -12.55
CA GLN A 113 65.67 3.91 -12.19
C GLN A 113 64.19 3.56 -12.44
N PRO A 114 63.23 4.13 -11.70
CA PRO A 114 61.81 3.88 -11.94
C PRO A 114 61.39 4.49 -13.28
N VAL A 115 61.00 3.64 -14.23
CA VAL A 115 60.26 4.08 -15.42
C VAL A 115 58.79 4.17 -15.02
N GLU A 116 58.24 5.38 -14.95
CA GLU A 116 56.81 5.57 -14.75
C GLU A 116 56.05 5.05 -15.98
N LEU A 117 55.47 3.85 -15.85
CA LEU A 117 54.40 3.43 -16.73
C LEU A 117 53.21 4.36 -16.49
N PRO A 118 52.58 4.93 -17.55
CA PRO A 118 51.38 5.73 -17.38
C PRO A 118 50.23 4.80 -16.96
N LEU A 119 50.05 4.69 -15.65
CA LEU A 119 48.80 4.23 -15.05
C LEU A 119 47.71 5.14 -15.60
N LYS A 120 46.99 4.64 -16.62
CA LYS A 120 45.70 5.22 -17.00
C LYS A 120 44.86 5.19 -15.74
N SER A 121 44.65 6.36 -15.15
CA SER A 121 43.71 6.49 -14.06
C SER A 121 42.39 5.96 -14.61
N ILE A 122 41.91 4.87 -14.01
CA ILE A 122 40.49 4.54 -14.07
C ILE A 122 39.85 5.62 -13.21
N ALA A 123 39.66 6.79 -13.83
CA ALA A 123 38.73 7.78 -13.37
C ALA A 123 37.42 7.03 -13.23
N LYS A 124 37.03 6.74 -11.98
CA LYS A 124 35.64 6.44 -11.70
C LYS A 124 34.88 7.60 -12.32
N GLN A 125 34.12 7.34 -13.38
CA GLN A 125 33.04 8.21 -13.76
C GLN A 125 32.01 8.10 -12.65
N GLN A 126 32.30 8.81 -11.55
CA GLN A 126 31.36 9.22 -10.55
C GLN A 126 30.44 10.18 -11.31
N LEU A 127 29.46 9.59 -11.99
CA LEU A 127 28.36 10.26 -12.64
C LEU A 127 27.65 11.03 -11.53
N SER A 128 28.04 12.30 -11.36
CA SER A 128 27.38 13.21 -10.45
C SER A 128 25.95 13.37 -10.91
N ILE A 129 25.04 12.60 -10.28
CA ILE A 129 23.63 12.63 -10.59
C ILE A 129 23.14 14.03 -10.22
N ALA A 130 23.02 14.89 -11.22
CA ALA A 130 22.68 16.28 -11.02
C ALA A 130 21.32 16.37 -10.32
N LEU A 131 21.30 16.97 -9.14
CA LEU A 131 20.07 17.21 -8.38
C LEU A 131 19.31 18.35 -9.06
N VAL A 132 18.30 17.99 -9.87
CA VAL A 132 17.48 18.95 -10.62
C VAL A 132 16.22 19.32 -9.81
N PRO A 133 16.01 20.61 -9.48
CA PRO A 133 14.83 21.08 -8.76
C PRO A 133 13.50 20.76 -9.46
N CYS A 134 12.43 20.49 -8.70
CA CYS A 134 11.09 20.22 -9.24
C CYS A 134 10.35 21.49 -9.68
N VAL A 135 10.74 22.03 -10.83
CA VAL A 135 9.72 22.56 -11.74
C VAL A 135 9.34 21.43 -12.69
N GLN A 136 8.04 21.25 -12.93
CA GLN A 136 7.40 20.14 -13.66
C GLN A 136 8.27 19.58 -14.81
N PHE A 137 8.38 18.26 -14.90
CA PHE A 137 9.01 17.62 -16.05
C PHE A 137 8.36 18.12 -17.36
N PRO A 138 9.12 18.71 -18.31
CA PRO A 138 8.63 18.80 -19.67
C PRO A 138 8.48 17.39 -20.26
N GLU A 139 7.62 17.21 -21.26
CA GLU A 139 7.44 15.90 -21.93
C GLU A 139 8.76 15.35 -22.53
N SER A 140 9.76 16.22 -22.74
CA SER A 140 11.12 15.90 -23.17
C SER A 140 12.04 15.32 -22.08
N TYR A 141 11.57 15.07 -20.85
CA TYR A 141 12.39 14.41 -19.85
C TYR A 141 12.63 12.92 -20.15
N HIS A 142 13.91 12.55 -20.13
CA HIS A 142 14.40 11.18 -20.24
C HIS A 142 15.33 10.86 -19.07
N SER A 143 15.04 9.76 -18.38
CA SER A 143 15.93 9.19 -17.36
C SER A 143 17.01 8.33 -18.01
N SER A 144 18.18 8.18 -17.37
CA SER A 144 19.31 7.41 -17.94
C SER A 144 19.01 5.91 -18.09
N SER A 145 18.00 5.42 -17.37
CA SER A 145 17.34 4.13 -17.57
C SER A 145 15.83 4.32 -17.47
N GLU A 146 15.06 3.53 -18.22
CA GLU A 146 13.60 3.50 -18.17
C GLU A 146 13.12 2.04 -18.24
N MET A 147 11.88 1.79 -17.80
CA MET A 147 11.25 0.46 -17.88
C MET A 147 9.93 0.55 -18.64
N THR A 148 9.77 -0.25 -19.70
CA THR A 148 8.53 -0.35 -20.47
C THR A 148 7.48 -1.14 -19.69
N VAL A 149 6.23 -0.68 -19.73
CA VAL A 149 5.08 -1.37 -19.16
C VAL A 149 4.36 -2.10 -20.29
N ASP A 150 4.89 -3.29 -20.61
CA ASP A 150 4.40 -4.13 -21.68
C ASP A 150 2.99 -4.69 -21.41
N PHE A 151 2.30 -5.11 -22.47
CA PHE A 151 0.96 -5.70 -22.35
C PHE A 151 1.01 -7.02 -21.54
N TRP A 152 0.06 -7.22 -20.62
CA TRP A 152 0.06 -8.30 -19.62
C TRP A 152 0.34 -9.71 -20.16
N ARG A 153 0.02 -9.99 -21.43
CA ARG A 153 0.34 -11.26 -22.10
C ARG A 153 1.84 -11.54 -22.23
N ARG A 154 2.73 -10.55 -22.16
CA ARG A 154 4.19 -10.78 -22.05
C ARG A 154 4.57 -11.45 -20.73
N TYR A 155 3.85 -11.11 -19.67
CA TYR A 155 4.15 -11.55 -18.30
C TYR A 155 3.38 -12.81 -17.87
N HIS A 156 2.23 -13.11 -18.49
CA HIS A 156 1.35 -14.20 -18.02
C HIS A 156 1.95 -15.62 -18.08
N THR A 157 2.96 -15.84 -18.93
CA THR A 157 3.72 -17.09 -19.05
C THR A 157 4.86 -17.20 -18.04
N ILE A 158 5.34 -16.07 -17.51
CA ILE A 158 6.41 -16.01 -16.52
C ILE A 158 5.81 -16.42 -15.17
N ARG A 159 6.49 -17.33 -14.46
CA ARG A 159 6.08 -17.78 -13.13
C ARG A 159 7.09 -17.30 -12.09
N VAL A 160 6.84 -16.12 -11.53
CA VAL A 160 7.51 -15.66 -10.32
C VAL A 160 6.87 -16.32 -9.10
N SER A 161 7.68 -16.89 -8.21
CA SER A 161 7.23 -17.42 -6.93
C SER A 161 6.83 -16.29 -5.99
N PHE A 162 5.66 -16.39 -5.38
CA PHE A 162 5.22 -15.50 -4.31
C PHE A 162 4.79 -16.31 -3.09
N SER A 163 5.29 -15.93 -1.91
CA SER A 163 4.84 -16.44 -0.63
C SER A 163 4.86 -15.32 0.40
N GLN A 164 3.89 -15.31 1.30
CA GLN A 164 3.71 -14.26 2.31
C GLN A 164 3.37 -14.86 3.67
N ARG A 165 3.85 -14.23 4.73
CA ARG A 165 3.60 -14.61 6.11
C ARG A 165 3.37 -13.36 6.94
N GLU A 166 2.27 -13.33 7.67
CA GLU A 166 2.08 -12.34 8.73
C GLU A 166 3.14 -12.55 9.82
N ILE A 167 3.69 -11.44 10.33
CA ILE A 167 4.70 -11.44 11.39
C ILE A 167 4.33 -10.55 12.59
N GLY A 168 3.14 -9.94 12.57
CA GLY A 168 2.63 -9.08 13.64
C GLY A 168 1.57 -8.11 13.12
N HIS A 169 1.13 -7.19 13.96
CA HIS A 169 0.07 -6.24 13.65
C HIS A 169 0.18 -4.94 14.45
N PHE A 170 -0.55 -3.92 14.04
CA PHE A 170 -0.78 -2.72 14.83
C PHE A 170 -2.16 -2.11 14.54
N SER A 171 -2.72 -1.42 15.53
CA SER A 171 -3.82 -0.49 15.37
C SER A 171 -3.29 0.95 15.39
N THR A 172 -3.83 1.85 14.56
CA THR A 172 -3.52 3.29 14.65
C THR A 172 -4.74 4.17 14.38
N ALA A 173 -4.74 5.36 14.99
CA ALA A 173 -5.72 6.42 14.75
C ALA A 173 -5.21 7.56 13.84
N ASN A 174 -4.00 7.41 13.28
CA ASN A 174 -3.43 8.23 12.19
C ASN A 174 -2.15 7.54 11.65
N ARG A 175 -2.07 7.30 10.34
CA ARG A 175 -0.90 6.65 9.70
C ARG A 175 0.40 7.44 9.88
N ALA A 176 0.31 8.77 10.01
CA ALA A 176 1.42 9.71 10.15
C ALA A 176 1.73 10.11 11.61
N ASP A 177 1.17 9.43 12.62
CA ASP A 177 1.42 9.72 14.04
C ASP A 177 1.82 8.46 14.82
N ARG A 178 3.13 8.31 15.06
CA ARG A 178 3.69 7.20 15.85
C ARG A 178 3.17 7.13 17.29
N ILE A 179 2.69 8.24 17.86
CA ILE A 179 2.14 8.31 19.23
C ILE A 179 0.73 7.71 19.29
N ARG A 180 0.02 7.62 18.16
CA ARG A 180 -1.30 6.96 18.02
C ARG A 180 -1.23 5.48 17.64
N CYS A 181 -0.04 4.93 17.44
CA CYS A 181 0.16 3.53 17.08
C CYS A 181 0.19 2.62 18.32
N ARG A 182 -0.48 1.47 18.27
CA ARG A 182 -0.54 0.48 19.36
C ARG A 182 -0.47 -0.93 18.79
N GLU A 183 0.16 -1.83 19.52
CA GLU A 183 0.37 -3.23 19.12
C GLU A 183 -0.75 -4.08 19.73
N ASP A 184 -1.96 -3.88 19.21
CA ASP A 184 -3.18 -4.55 19.64
C ASP A 184 -4.27 -4.53 18.56
N HIS A 185 -5.38 -5.19 18.84
CA HIS A 185 -6.54 -5.34 17.97
C HIS A 185 -7.63 -4.27 18.21
N ARG A 186 -7.34 -3.12 18.86
CA ARG A 186 -8.41 -2.16 19.30
C ARG A 186 -9.28 -1.57 18.19
N TYR A 187 -8.80 -1.58 16.95
CA TYR A 187 -9.56 -1.15 15.76
C TYR A 187 -9.84 -2.29 14.80
N PHE A 188 -9.63 -3.55 15.21
CA PHE A 188 -9.96 -4.69 14.36
C PHE A 188 -11.45 -5.00 14.46
N LYS A 189 -12.15 -4.89 13.32
CA LYS A 189 -13.59 -5.06 13.24
C LYS A 189 -13.97 -6.53 13.04
N LYS A 190 -15.14 -6.94 13.54
CA LYS A 190 -15.71 -8.29 13.35
C LYS A 190 -17.05 -8.19 12.65
N LEU A 191 -17.31 -9.08 11.68
CA LEU A 191 -18.61 -9.15 11.01
C LEU A 191 -19.67 -9.60 12.01
N ILE A 192 -20.69 -8.75 12.22
CA ILE A 192 -21.84 -9.06 13.07
C ILE A 192 -22.98 -9.75 12.30
N TYR A 193 -23.05 -9.56 10.98
CA TYR A 193 -24.04 -10.22 10.13
C TYR A 193 -23.55 -11.59 9.65
N PRO A 194 -24.38 -12.65 9.74
CA PRO A 194 -24.07 -13.95 9.16
C PRO A 194 -23.99 -13.84 7.62
N LEU A 195 -23.02 -14.53 7.01
CA LEU A 195 -22.76 -14.48 5.56
C LEU A 195 -23.92 -15.05 4.73
N GLU A 196 -24.82 -15.78 5.39
CA GLU A 196 -26.06 -16.34 4.90
C GLU A 196 -27.16 -15.28 4.71
N GLN A 197 -27.10 -14.14 5.40
CA GLN A 197 -28.12 -13.09 5.35
C GLN A 197 -28.01 -12.23 4.07
N LYS A 198 -28.63 -12.72 3.00
CA LYS A 198 -28.58 -12.10 1.67
C LYS A 198 -29.45 -10.85 1.48
N LYS A 199 -30.28 -10.46 2.45
CA LYS A 199 -31.14 -9.27 2.39
C LYS A 199 -30.93 -8.37 3.60
N VAL A 200 -30.77 -7.08 3.34
CA VAL A 200 -30.54 -6.01 4.33
C VAL A 200 -31.17 -4.71 3.80
N HIS A 201 -31.15 -3.65 4.61
CA HIS A 201 -31.58 -2.31 4.20
C HIS A 201 -30.73 -1.25 4.91
N PHE A 202 -29.52 -1.00 4.39
CA PHE A 202 -28.59 -0.01 4.95
C PHE A 202 -28.57 1.25 4.10
N ASP A 203 -28.95 2.40 4.67
CA ASP A 203 -28.85 3.69 3.97
C ASP A 203 -27.46 4.30 4.16
N LEU A 204 -26.65 4.25 3.10
CA LEU A 204 -25.29 4.77 3.14
C LEU A 204 -25.22 6.31 3.16
N ASN A 205 -26.35 7.02 3.01
CA ASN A 205 -26.39 8.48 3.06
C ASN A 205 -26.39 9.05 4.49
N VAL A 206 -26.71 8.25 5.52
CA VAL A 206 -26.88 8.72 6.91
C VAL A 206 -25.56 9.26 7.47
N GLY A 207 -25.44 10.58 7.56
CA GLY A 207 -24.23 11.29 8.03
C GLY A 207 -23.25 11.70 6.92
N ALA A 208 -23.61 11.54 5.65
CA ALA A 208 -22.79 11.95 4.49
C ALA A 208 -22.68 13.47 4.33
N GLU A 209 -23.51 14.23 5.04
CA GLU A 209 -23.46 15.69 5.17
C GLU A 209 -22.29 16.18 6.04
N TYR A 210 -21.77 15.34 6.94
CA TYR A 210 -20.62 15.64 7.81
C TYR A 210 -19.27 15.19 7.21
N LEU A 211 -19.18 15.13 5.87
CA LEU A 211 -18.07 14.50 5.17
C LEU A 211 -16.77 15.32 5.23
N ILE A 212 -15.89 14.97 6.15
CA ILE A 212 -14.50 15.46 6.19
C ILE A 212 -13.53 14.30 5.90
N ILE A 213 -13.49 13.84 4.64
CA ILE A 213 -12.36 13.04 4.18
C ILE A 213 -11.19 14.00 3.94
N LYS A 214 -10.17 13.87 4.79
CA LYS A 214 -8.80 14.31 4.50
C LYS A 214 -7.91 13.11 4.79
N GLU A 215 -7.37 12.46 3.77
CA GLU A 215 -6.31 11.49 4.00
C GLU A 215 -5.07 12.23 4.54
N PRO A 216 -4.36 11.69 5.54
CA PRO A 216 -3.05 12.23 5.92
C PRO A 216 -2.06 12.03 4.77
N PRO A 217 -1.04 12.90 4.63
CA PRO A 217 0.00 12.71 3.62
C PRO A 217 0.67 11.35 3.76
N ALA A 218 1.03 10.75 2.64
CA ALA A 218 1.58 9.40 2.60
C ALA A 218 2.88 9.29 3.41
N SER A 219 2.79 8.60 4.55
CA SER A 219 3.87 8.42 5.53
C SER A 219 4.06 6.94 5.83
N LEU A 220 5.27 6.56 6.26
CA LEU A 220 5.59 5.22 6.73
C LEU A 220 5.55 5.10 8.27
N ASP A 221 5.31 6.20 9.02
CA ASP A 221 5.60 6.32 10.46
C ASP A 221 4.99 5.21 11.31
N SER A 222 3.76 4.77 11.03
CA SER A 222 3.15 3.65 11.77
C SER A 222 3.89 2.31 11.56
N MET A 223 4.38 2.05 10.35
CA MET A 223 5.20 0.86 10.06
C MET A 223 6.61 1.00 10.62
N LEU A 224 7.22 2.19 10.51
CA LEU A 224 8.54 2.47 11.08
C LEU A 224 8.52 2.35 12.61
N TRP A 225 7.42 2.75 13.25
CA TRP A 225 7.20 2.60 14.69
C TRP A 225 7.15 1.12 15.10
N TRP A 226 6.44 0.30 14.32
CA TRP A 226 6.38 -1.15 14.57
C TRP A 226 7.75 -1.81 14.32
N ILE A 227 8.44 -1.45 13.23
CA ILE A 227 9.78 -1.96 12.89
C ILE A 227 10.81 -1.62 13.99
N ASN A 228 10.71 -0.45 14.62
CA ASN A 228 11.57 -0.06 15.75
C ASN A 228 11.38 -0.95 16.98
N ARG A 229 10.16 -1.41 17.24
CA ARG A 229 9.84 -2.35 18.33
C ARG A 229 10.36 -3.77 18.05
N HIS A 230 10.38 -4.17 16.78
CA HIS A 230 10.83 -5.50 16.31
C HIS A 230 12.23 -5.50 15.71
N LYS A 231 13.04 -4.47 16.03
CA LYS A 231 14.33 -4.22 15.37
C LYS A 231 15.31 -5.38 15.49
N ASP A 232 15.30 -6.13 16.58
CA ASP A 232 16.27 -7.20 16.84
C ASP A 232 16.07 -8.42 15.88
N GLU A 233 14.85 -8.63 15.38
CA GLU A 233 14.56 -9.61 14.29
C GLU A 233 14.67 -9.00 12.89
N LEU A 234 14.39 -7.70 12.77
CA LEU A 234 14.22 -7.01 11.50
C LEU A 234 15.48 -6.31 10.99
N PHE A 235 16.47 -6.09 11.85
CA PHE A 235 17.70 -5.34 11.57
C PHE A 235 18.91 -6.00 12.22
N VAL A 236 19.64 -6.79 11.41
CA VAL A 236 20.73 -7.65 11.86
C VAL A 236 22.01 -7.25 11.14
N ASN A 237 23.14 -7.18 11.85
CA ASN A 237 24.45 -6.78 11.29
C ASN A 237 24.41 -5.42 10.55
N LYS A 238 23.73 -4.43 11.14
CA LYS A 238 23.48 -3.08 10.59
C LYS A 238 22.74 -3.06 9.24
N LYS A 239 21.91 -4.06 8.93
CA LYS A 239 21.08 -4.12 7.72
C LYS A 239 19.70 -4.68 8.00
N PHE A 240 18.71 -4.21 7.25
CA PHE A 240 17.35 -4.77 7.32
C PHE A 240 17.32 -6.19 6.74
N THR A 241 16.48 -7.06 7.33
CA THR A 241 16.32 -8.45 6.87
C THR A 241 15.33 -8.58 5.69
N PHE A 242 15.13 -7.50 4.94
CA PHE A 242 14.24 -7.37 3.78
C PHE A 242 14.77 -6.31 2.80
N ASP A 243 14.57 -6.51 1.49
CA ASP A 243 15.04 -5.63 0.43
C ASP A 243 14.17 -4.36 0.24
N PHE A 244 12.88 -4.43 0.60
CA PHE A 244 11.90 -3.37 0.36
C PHE A 244 10.94 -3.18 1.55
N LEU A 245 10.57 -1.92 1.84
CA LEU A 245 9.45 -1.56 2.73
C LEU A 245 8.42 -0.71 1.98
N ALA A 246 7.14 -1.07 2.08
CA ALA A 246 6.04 -0.30 1.47
C ALA A 246 4.70 -0.50 2.19
N TRP A 247 3.68 0.27 1.82
CA TRP A 247 2.28 -0.11 2.09
C TRP A 247 1.78 -1.10 1.01
N ARG A 248 0.84 -2.00 1.37
CA ARG A 248 0.08 -2.85 0.42
C ARG A 248 -0.49 -2.06 -0.76
N GLY A 249 -0.90 -0.81 -0.51
CA GLY A 249 -1.37 0.14 -1.53
C GLY A 249 -0.32 0.52 -2.59
N THR A 250 0.97 0.64 -2.22
CA THR A 250 2.07 0.97 -3.15
C THR A 250 2.28 -0.18 -4.13
N LEU A 251 2.42 -1.41 -3.63
CA LEU A 251 2.59 -2.62 -4.44
C LEU A 251 1.41 -2.82 -5.41
N ARG A 252 0.18 -2.60 -4.92
CA ARG A 252 -1.05 -2.61 -5.73
C ARG A 252 -1.08 -1.49 -6.80
N LYS A 253 -0.54 -0.28 -6.53
CA LYS A 253 -0.44 0.80 -7.54
C LYS A 253 0.52 0.40 -8.66
N ILE A 254 1.68 -0.18 -8.32
CA ILE A 254 2.64 -0.73 -9.30
C ILE A 254 1.97 -1.81 -10.15
N MET A 255 1.39 -2.85 -9.53
CA MET A 255 0.73 -3.95 -10.26
C MET A 255 -0.42 -3.47 -11.18
N SER A 256 -1.15 -2.41 -10.80
CA SER A 256 -2.24 -1.85 -11.61
C SER A 256 -1.79 -1.33 -12.98
N SER A 257 -0.51 -0.95 -13.15
CA SER A 257 0.05 -0.38 -14.39
C SER A 257 -0.11 -1.29 -15.62
N LEU A 258 -0.28 -2.60 -15.44
CA LEU A 258 -0.50 -3.55 -16.54
C LEU A 258 -1.88 -3.44 -17.23
N PHE A 259 -2.86 -2.77 -16.62
CA PHE A 259 -4.22 -2.62 -17.19
C PHE A 259 -4.85 -1.24 -16.96
N ASP A 260 -4.35 -0.43 -16.02
CA ASP A 260 -4.86 0.92 -15.82
C ASP A 260 -4.21 1.85 -16.85
N SER A 261 -5.02 2.26 -17.82
CA SER A 261 -4.62 3.16 -18.91
C SER A 261 -4.98 4.63 -18.63
N ILE A 262 -5.34 4.96 -17.39
CA ILE A 262 -5.88 6.28 -17.00
C ILE A 262 -5.05 6.88 -15.86
N VAL A 263 -4.79 6.09 -14.81
CA VAL A 263 -4.15 6.58 -13.58
C VAL A 263 -2.62 6.53 -13.69
N ASP A 264 -1.98 7.70 -13.67
CA ASP A 264 -0.54 7.84 -13.50
C ASP A 264 -0.13 7.62 -12.03
N TRP A 265 1.18 7.57 -11.76
CA TRP A 265 1.65 7.58 -10.37
C TRP A 265 3.07 8.10 -10.21
N ARG A 266 3.34 8.64 -9.00
CA ARG A 266 4.66 8.99 -8.48
C ARG A 266 4.95 8.11 -7.26
N ILE A 267 6.10 7.44 -7.24
CA ILE A 267 6.58 6.67 -6.09
C ILE A 267 7.98 7.16 -5.75
N GLY A 268 8.15 7.74 -4.56
CA GLY A 268 9.46 8.07 -4.02
C GLY A 268 10.08 6.85 -3.36
N VAL A 269 11.35 6.61 -3.68
CA VAL A 269 12.15 5.53 -3.12
C VAL A 269 13.40 6.09 -2.47
N ILE A 270 13.61 5.75 -1.21
CA ILE A 270 14.84 6.00 -0.47
C ILE A 270 15.48 4.64 -0.18
N ARG A 271 16.77 4.50 -0.47
CA ARG A 271 17.55 3.32 -0.08
C ARG A 271 18.32 3.63 1.19
N TRP A 272 18.19 2.81 2.23
CA TRP A 272 18.92 3.02 3.49
C TRP A 272 19.15 1.70 4.25
N ASN A 273 20.36 1.51 4.76
CA ASN A 273 20.86 0.26 5.36
C ASN A 273 20.48 -0.99 4.54
N GLY A 274 20.56 -0.87 3.20
CA GLY A 274 20.23 -1.91 2.23
C GLY A 274 18.75 -2.09 1.86
N CYS A 275 17.80 -1.48 2.58
CA CYS A 275 16.35 -1.56 2.27
C CYS A 275 15.90 -0.38 1.40
N HIS A 276 14.98 -0.64 0.47
CA HIS A 276 14.34 0.35 -0.40
C HIS A 276 12.95 0.68 0.15
N PHE A 277 12.84 1.82 0.82
CA PHE A 277 11.61 2.36 1.41
C PHE A 277 10.80 3.08 0.32
N MET A 278 9.51 2.74 0.15
CA MET A 278 8.69 3.20 -0.99
C MET A 278 7.38 3.89 -0.55
N VAL A 279 7.24 5.17 -0.89
CA VAL A 279 6.06 6.02 -0.61
C VAL A 279 5.40 6.46 -1.92
N VAL A 280 4.07 6.41 -1.99
CA VAL A 280 3.30 7.00 -3.10
C VAL A 280 3.16 8.50 -2.84
N PHE A 281 3.49 9.32 -3.83
CA PHE A 281 3.17 10.74 -3.84
C PHE A 281 2.03 11.00 -4.84
N HIS A 282 1.21 12.02 -4.58
CA HIS A 282 0.18 12.45 -5.53
C HIS A 282 0.83 12.98 -6.80
N THR A 283 0.23 12.72 -7.96
CA THR A 283 0.57 13.39 -9.22
C THR A 283 -0.23 14.69 -9.37
N GLU A 284 0.21 15.58 -10.26
CA GLU A 284 -0.56 16.77 -10.63
C GLU A 284 -1.89 16.39 -11.31
N THR A 285 -1.99 15.18 -11.87
CA THR A 285 -3.22 14.59 -12.40
C THR A 285 -4.17 14.18 -11.27
N GLU A 286 -3.67 13.46 -10.26
CA GLU A 286 -4.46 13.04 -9.09
C GLU A 286 -5.00 14.25 -8.30
N LEU A 287 -4.17 15.28 -8.07
CA LEU A 287 -4.58 16.50 -7.37
C LEU A 287 -5.66 17.30 -8.12
N LYS A 288 -5.60 17.33 -9.46
CA LYS A 288 -6.66 17.96 -10.28
C LYS A 288 -7.96 17.19 -10.18
N ILE A 289 -7.91 15.86 -10.35
CA ILE A 289 -9.09 14.99 -10.22
C ILE A 289 -9.71 15.18 -8.83
N GLU A 290 -8.91 15.23 -7.76
CA GLU A 290 -9.39 15.45 -6.38
C GLU A 290 -10.06 16.81 -6.17
N ALA A 291 -9.49 17.89 -6.73
CA ALA A 291 -10.09 19.22 -6.71
C ALA A 291 -11.41 19.29 -7.51
N GLU A 292 -11.47 18.60 -8.65
CA GLU A 292 -12.61 18.57 -9.57
C GLU A 292 -13.70 17.54 -9.17
N GLN A 293 -13.46 16.67 -8.17
CA GLN A 293 -14.40 15.64 -7.71
C GLN A 293 -15.79 16.21 -7.37
N THR A 294 -16.81 15.63 -8.01
CA THR A 294 -18.21 15.99 -7.78
C THR A 294 -18.70 15.59 -6.38
N PRO A 295 -19.77 16.22 -5.86
CA PRO A 295 -20.42 15.79 -4.61
C PRO A 295 -20.89 14.33 -4.63
N SER A 296 -21.16 13.77 -5.82
CA SER A 296 -21.53 12.36 -5.99
C SER A 296 -20.34 11.42 -5.78
N GLU A 297 -19.16 11.78 -6.27
CA GLU A 297 -17.94 10.97 -6.11
C GLU A 297 -17.41 10.99 -4.68
N LYS A 298 -17.48 12.16 -4.01
CA LYS A 298 -17.16 12.30 -2.58
C LYS A 298 -18.12 11.46 -1.72
N ARG A 299 -19.42 11.47 -2.03
CA ARG A 299 -20.42 10.59 -1.41
C ARG A 299 -20.13 9.10 -1.66
N MET A 300 -19.69 8.72 -2.86
CA MET A 300 -19.30 7.33 -3.16
C MET A 300 -18.08 6.82 -2.38
N GLN A 301 -17.19 7.70 -1.92
CA GLN A 301 -16.10 7.34 -1.00
C GLN A 301 -16.64 7.08 0.40
N TYR A 302 -17.45 8.01 0.93
CA TYR A 302 -18.13 7.87 2.23
C TYR A 302 -18.91 6.55 2.36
N TRP A 303 -19.63 6.18 1.30
CA TRP A 303 -20.40 4.95 1.20
C TRP A 303 -19.60 3.68 1.50
N GLY A 304 -18.29 3.65 1.26
CA GLY A 304 -17.41 2.55 1.67
C GLY A 304 -17.36 2.40 3.19
N HIS A 305 -16.86 3.43 3.88
CA HIS A 305 -16.72 3.44 5.34
C HIS A 305 -18.05 3.31 6.07
N LYS A 306 -19.12 3.94 5.56
CA LYS A 306 -20.45 3.80 6.15
C LYS A 306 -20.98 2.37 6.04
N PHE A 307 -20.67 1.67 4.93
CA PHE A 307 -21.02 0.26 4.79
C PHE A 307 -20.22 -0.63 5.74
N GLU A 308 -18.92 -0.41 5.91
CA GLU A 308 -18.10 -1.14 6.91
C GLU A 308 -18.73 -1.07 8.30
N ASP A 309 -19.09 0.14 8.74
CA ASP A 309 -19.64 0.37 10.07
C ASP A 309 -20.99 -0.36 10.24
N TYR A 310 -21.88 -0.32 9.23
CA TYR A 310 -23.14 -1.07 9.25
C TYR A 310 -22.97 -2.57 9.42
N ILE A 311 -21.95 -3.19 8.82
CA ILE A 311 -21.76 -4.66 8.87
C ILE A 311 -20.83 -5.13 10.00
N THR A 312 -20.29 -4.21 10.81
CA THR A 312 -19.37 -4.49 11.93
C THR A 312 -19.77 -3.94 13.29
N SER A 313 -20.80 -3.08 13.37
CA SER A 313 -21.34 -2.57 14.64
C SER A 313 -22.86 -2.68 14.66
N GLU A 314 -23.42 -3.19 15.76
CA GLU A 314 -24.87 -3.20 16.01
C GLU A 314 -25.44 -1.78 16.17
N ASN A 315 -24.59 -0.87 16.67
CA ASN A 315 -24.87 0.54 16.84
C ASN A 315 -23.81 1.32 16.03
N PRO A 316 -23.95 1.40 14.70
CA PRO A 316 -22.98 2.08 13.85
C PRO A 316 -23.00 3.59 14.12
N PRO A 317 -21.84 4.27 14.17
CA PRO A 317 -21.80 5.71 14.41
C PRO A 317 -22.47 6.47 13.26
N ILE A 318 -22.99 7.66 13.57
CA ILE A 318 -23.54 8.59 12.55
C ILE A 318 -22.44 8.95 11.54
N ILE A 319 -21.23 9.23 12.03
CA ILE A 319 -20.06 9.59 11.22
C ILE A 319 -18.97 8.50 11.39
N PRO A 320 -18.57 7.80 10.31
CA PRO A 320 -17.47 6.85 10.34
C PRO A 320 -16.14 7.47 10.78
N SER A 321 -15.25 6.64 11.33
CA SER A 321 -13.90 7.04 11.77
C SER A 321 -12.80 6.43 10.88
N PRO A 322 -12.64 6.85 9.60
CA PRO A 322 -11.72 6.20 8.65
C PRO A 322 -10.23 6.31 9.02
N SER A 323 -9.87 7.15 10.00
CA SER A 323 -8.52 7.23 10.54
C SER A 323 -8.17 6.14 11.55
N LYS A 324 -9.16 5.40 12.08
CA LYS A 324 -8.99 4.29 13.03
C LYS A 324 -8.93 2.97 12.26
N ILE A 325 -7.73 2.40 12.17
CA ILE A 325 -7.45 1.23 11.31
C ILE A 325 -6.71 0.14 12.09
N PHE A 326 -6.95 -1.11 11.70
CA PHE A 326 -6.11 -2.26 12.06
C PHE A 326 -5.27 -2.69 10.85
N CYS A 327 -4.03 -3.07 11.08
CA CYS A 327 -3.06 -3.39 10.04
C CYS A 327 -2.19 -4.60 10.41
N THR A 328 -2.02 -5.54 9.48
CA THR A 328 -1.08 -6.66 9.63
C THR A 328 0.24 -6.39 8.91
N MET A 329 1.35 -6.72 9.56
CA MET A 329 2.69 -6.64 9.01
C MET A 329 3.06 -7.96 8.35
N ASN A 330 3.32 -7.92 7.05
CA ASN A 330 3.50 -9.09 6.20
C ASN A 330 4.91 -9.11 5.61
N LYS A 331 5.64 -10.20 5.87
CA LYS A 331 6.92 -10.49 5.22
C LYS A 331 6.70 -11.46 4.07
N ALA A 332 7.21 -11.14 2.90
CA ALA A 332 7.01 -11.94 1.68
C ALA A 332 8.32 -12.18 0.92
N ALA A 333 8.35 -13.26 0.15
CA ALA A 333 9.33 -13.49 -0.91
C ALA A 333 8.62 -13.35 -2.26
N LEU A 334 9.13 -12.47 -3.12
CA LEU A 334 8.68 -12.25 -4.49
C LEU A 334 9.87 -12.52 -5.41
N GLY A 335 9.86 -13.67 -6.08
CA GLY A 335 10.97 -14.14 -6.90
C GLY A 335 12.26 -14.23 -6.09
N ARG A 336 13.18 -13.30 -6.33
CA ARG A 336 14.46 -13.16 -5.59
C ARG A 336 14.44 -12.08 -4.52
N HIS A 337 13.39 -11.27 -4.44
CA HIS A 337 13.29 -10.08 -3.61
C HIS A 337 12.51 -10.39 -2.32
N SER A 338 12.96 -9.85 -1.21
CA SER A 338 12.28 -9.94 0.08
C SER A 338 11.56 -8.63 0.41
N LEU A 339 10.28 -8.72 0.73
CA LEU A 339 9.41 -7.58 0.99
C LEU A 339 8.97 -7.58 2.46
N LEU A 340 8.91 -6.41 3.09
CA LEU A 340 8.09 -6.14 4.25
C LEU A 340 7.03 -5.10 3.87
N TYR A 341 5.78 -5.31 4.24
CA TYR A 341 4.73 -4.32 4.00
C TYR A 341 3.54 -4.46 4.95
N SER A 342 2.81 -3.37 5.13
CA SER A 342 1.60 -3.33 5.95
C SER A 342 0.31 -3.42 5.12
N CYS A 343 -0.62 -4.22 5.62
CA CYS A 343 -1.95 -4.46 5.07
C CYS A 343 -3.01 -3.98 6.05
N GLU A 344 -3.73 -2.91 5.71
CA GLU A 344 -5.03 -2.61 6.30
C GLU A 344 -6.00 -3.78 6.08
N ILE A 345 -6.70 -4.21 7.13
CA ILE A 345 -7.68 -5.31 7.11
C ILE A 345 -9.04 -4.78 7.58
N ASP A 346 -10.04 -4.84 6.70
CA ASP A 346 -11.36 -4.25 6.93
C ASP A 346 -12.11 -4.95 8.09
N ALA A 347 -12.21 -6.30 8.09
CA ALA A 347 -12.83 -7.08 9.16
C ALA A 347 -12.41 -8.58 9.19
N CYS A 348 -12.96 -9.32 10.16
CA CYS A 348 -12.88 -10.79 10.28
C CYS A 348 -14.27 -11.46 10.34
N THR A 349 -14.34 -12.75 10.04
CA THR A 349 -15.60 -13.54 10.10
C THR A 349 -16.13 -13.71 11.53
N SER A 350 -17.47 -13.81 11.66
CA SER A 350 -18.19 -14.02 12.93
C SER A 350 -17.70 -15.24 13.74
N ASN A 351 -17.28 -16.31 13.06
CA ASN A 351 -16.86 -17.56 13.67
C ASN A 351 -15.37 -17.60 14.08
N SER A 352 -14.64 -16.49 13.94
CA SER A 352 -13.26 -16.39 14.43
C SER A 352 -13.22 -16.26 15.97
N THR A 353 -12.47 -17.15 16.63
CA THR A 353 -12.07 -16.98 18.04
C THR A 353 -10.74 -16.24 18.10
N PHE A 354 -10.61 -15.29 19.02
CA PHE A 354 -9.47 -14.37 19.11
C PHE A 354 -8.43 -14.77 20.15
N ASP A 355 -8.36 -16.06 20.46
CA ASP A 355 -7.56 -16.62 21.54
C ASP A 355 -6.08 -16.76 21.15
N GLY A 356 -5.39 -15.63 21.16
CA GLY A 356 -3.94 -15.49 21.32
C GLY A 356 -3.03 -15.91 20.17
N GLU A 357 -3.05 -17.19 19.79
CA GLU A 357 -1.85 -17.85 19.22
C GLU A 357 -2.05 -18.54 17.86
N LYS A 358 -3.29 -18.76 17.41
CA LYS A 358 -3.56 -19.51 16.17
C LYS A 358 -3.65 -18.57 14.96
N LYS A 359 -2.66 -18.71 14.06
CA LYS A 359 -2.44 -17.88 12.86
C LYS A 359 -3.71 -17.66 12.04
N GLN A 360 -4.09 -16.40 11.86
CA GLN A 360 -5.41 -15.98 11.40
C GLN A 360 -5.57 -15.91 9.86
N GLN A 361 -4.60 -16.42 9.08
CA GLN A 361 -4.64 -16.39 7.62
C GLN A 361 -5.80 -17.26 7.08
N GLY A 362 -6.91 -16.59 6.77
CA GLY A 362 -8.15 -17.21 6.28
C GLY A 362 -9.43 -16.68 6.91
N VAL A 363 -9.38 -16.02 8.09
CA VAL A 363 -10.58 -15.42 8.72
C VAL A 363 -10.83 -13.96 8.31
N TYR A 364 -9.87 -13.33 7.64
CA TYR A 364 -9.96 -11.94 7.17
C TYR A 364 -10.90 -11.79 5.97
N VAL A 365 -11.65 -10.69 5.96
CA VAL A 365 -12.61 -10.33 4.90
C VAL A 365 -12.37 -8.88 4.47
N GLU A 366 -12.21 -8.67 3.16
CA GLU A 366 -12.20 -7.34 2.55
C GLU A 366 -13.65 -6.95 2.17
N ILE A 367 -14.08 -5.77 2.55
CA ILE A 367 -15.47 -5.28 2.47
C ILE A 367 -15.58 -4.26 1.34
N LYS A 368 -16.54 -4.42 0.42
CA LYS A 368 -16.68 -3.50 -0.73
C LYS A 368 -18.14 -3.22 -1.09
N VAL A 369 -18.44 -1.94 -1.31
CA VAL A 369 -19.71 -1.51 -1.91
C VAL A 369 -19.64 -1.69 -3.43
N ALA A 370 -20.64 -2.35 -3.97
CA ALA A 370 -20.90 -2.49 -5.39
C ALA A 370 -22.30 -1.97 -5.70
N HIS A 371 -22.57 -1.68 -6.97
CA HIS A 371 -23.93 -1.39 -7.41
C HIS A 371 -24.48 -2.64 -8.08
N ALA A 372 -25.73 -3.02 -7.79
CA ALA A 372 -26.37 -4.23 -8.31
C ALA A 372 -26.15 -4.46 -9.82
N LYS A 373 -26.23 -3.41 -10.64
CA LYS A 373 -26.02 -3.48 -12.10
C LYS A 373 -24.60 -3.89 -12.56
N HIS A 374 -23.62 -3.92 -11.65
CA HIS A 374 -22.24 -4.36 -11.94
C HIS A 374 -21.95 -5.84 -11.60
N LEU A 375 -22.90 -6.59 -11.02
CA LEU A 375 -22.68 -8.02 -10.73
C LEU A 375 -22.77 -8.90 -11.98
N LEU A 376 -23.68 -8.56 -12.91
CA LEU A 376 -24.05 -9.40 -14.05
C LEU A 376 -23.13 -9.27 -15.28
N ASP A 377 -22.23 -8.29 -15.27
CA ASP A 377 -21.40 -7.98 -16.44
C ASP A 377 -19.89 -8.01 -16.10
N LEU A 378 -19.19 -8.99 -16.68
CA LEU A 378 -17.73 -9.14 -16.63
C LEU A 378 -17.01 -8.53 -17.84
N ASN A 379 -17.64 -7.55 -18.51
CA ASN A 379 -17.00 -6.69 -19.50
C ASN A 379 -15.76 -5.97 -18.94
N THR A 380 -14.96 -5.42 -19.85
CA THR A 380 -13.63 -4.84 -19.59
C THR A 380 -13.59 -3.83 -18.44
N ALA A 381 -14.63 -3.01 -18.26
CA ALA A 381 -14.70 -2.05 -17.16
C ALA A 381 -14.77 -2.73 -15.78
N SER A 382 -15.66 -3.72 -15.62
CA SER A 382 -15.76 -4.55 -14.42
C SER A 382 -14.48 -5.34 -14.17
N SER A 383 -13.86 -5.89 -15.22
CA SER A 383 -12.60 -6.64 -15.12
C SER A 383 -11.49 -5.82 -14.44
N ARG A 384 -11.37 -4.51 -14.71
CA ARG A 384 -10.41 -3.62 -14.04
C ARG A 384 -10.73 -3.39 -12.56
N LYS A 385 -12.00 -3.33 -12.17
CA LYS A 385 -12.43 -3.19 -10.77
C LYS A 385 -12.10 -4.47 -9.99
N TYR A 386 -12.50 -5.62 -10.53
CA TYR A 386 -12.19 -6.93 -9.96
C TYR A 386 -10.68 -7.21 -9.89
N ALA A 387 -9.87 -6.72 -10.85
CA ALA A 387 -8.41 -6.80 -10.77
C ALA A 387 -7.84 -6.04 -9.56
N LYS A 388 -8.29 -4.79 -9.31
CA LYS A 388 -7.85 -4.01 -8.15
C LYS A 388 -8.25 -4.66 -6.83
N TRP A 389 -9.47 -5.21 -6.74
CA TRP A 389 -9.94 -5.97 -5.57
C TRP A 389 -9.16 -7.27 -5.34
N TRP A 390 -8.86 -8.04 -6.40
CA TRP A 390 -7.99 -9.21 -6.31
C TRP A 390 -6.59 -8.82 -5.83
N GLN A 391 -5.98 -7.76 -6.37
CA GLN A 391 -4.65 -7.28 -5.94
C GLN A 391 -4.65 -6.86 -4.47
N GLN A 392 -5.72 -6.19 -4.00
CA GLN A 392 -5.89 -5.85 -2.60
C GLN A 392 -5.89 -7.11 -1.73
N CYS A 393 -6.79 -8.05 -2.00
CA CYS A 393 -6.97 -9.23 -1.16
C CYS A 393 -5.77 -10.18 -1.21
N TYR A 394 -5.23 -10.45 -2.40
CA TYR A 394 -4.13 -11.39 -2.61
C TYR A 394 -2.86 -10.97 -1.87
N LEU A 395 -2.51 -9.68 -1.91
CA LEU A 395 -1.39 -9.12 -1.13
C LEU A 395 -1.65 -9.09 0.38
N ALA A 396 -2.91 -9.19 0.83
CA ALA A 396 -3.25 -9.20 2.25
C ALA A 396 -3.50 -10.62 2.81
N GLY A 397 -3.36 -11.67 2.00
CA GLY A 397 -3.70 -13.05 2.39
C GLY A 397 -5.20 -13.29 2.58
N ILE A 398 -6.04 -12.38 2.09
CA ILE A 398 -7.51 -12.42 2.21
C ILE A 398 -8.07 -13.34 1.13
N ASN A 399 -8.85 -14.36 1.53
CA ASN A 399 -9.46 -15.33 0.62
C ASN A 399 -10.91 -14.98 0.24
N HIS A 400 -11.57 -14.12 1.02
CA HIS A 400 -13.00 -13.83 0.92
C HIS A 400 -13.27 -12.32 0.95
N MET A 401 -14.26 -11.88 0.18
CA MET A 401 -14.80 -10.53 0.24
C MET A 401 -16.28 -10.55 0.58
N LEU A 402 -16.76 -9.50 1.25
CA LEU A 402 -18.18 -9.23 1.42
C LEU A 402 -18.59 -8.06 0.51
N LEU A 403 -19.42 -8.36 -0.49
CA LEU A 403 -20.00 -7.34 -1.37
C LEU A 403 -21.36 -6.91 -0.83
N GLY A 404 -21.52 -5.60 -0.62
CA GLY A 404 -22.83 -4.98 -0.42
C GLY A 404 -23.33 -4.37 -1.73
N PHE A 405 -24.50 -4.78 -2.21
CA PHE A 405 -25.09 -4.24 -3.43
C PHE A 405 -26.06 -3.10 -3.13
N ARG A 406 -25.68 -1.89 -3.54
CA ARG A 406 -26.56 -0.72 -3.54
C ARG A 406 -27.43 -0.60 -4.79
N ASN A 407 -28.58 0.03 -4.62
CA ASN A 407 -29.34 0.68 -5.68
C ASN A 407 -28.75 2.06 -6.04
N ASP A 408 -29.39 2.80 -6.95
CA ASP A 408 -28.94 4.15 -7.35
C ASP A 408 -29.15 5.22 -6.26
N TYR A 409 -30.04 5.00 -5.29
CA TYR A 409 -30.29 5.91 -4.15
C TYR A 409 -29.27 5.81 -3.02
N GLY A 410 -28.39 4.80 -3.04
CA GLY A 410 -27.40 4.57 -1.99
C GLY A 410 -27.83 3.59 -0.90
N ILE A 411 -28.95 2.89 -1.06
CA ILE A 411 -29.41 1.86 -0.12
C ILE A 411 -28.78 0.51 -0.50
N ILE A 412 -28.11 -0.18 0.44
CA ILE A 412 -27.70 -1.59 0.28
C ILE A 412 -28.93 -2.47 0.51
N GLU A 413 -29.29 -3.26 -0.50
CA GLU A 413 -30.46 -4.15 -0.49
C GLU A 413 -30.08 -5.63 -0.29
N SER A 414 -28.85 -6.00 -0.64
CA SER A 414 -28.36 -7.38 -0.54
C SER A 414 -26.86 -7.50 -0.25
N LEU A 415 -26.50 -8.60 0.39
CA LEU A 415 -25.14 -9.01 0.70
C LEU A 415 -24.75 -10.25 -0.10
N GLN A 416 -23.49 -10.31 -0.55
CA GLN A 416 -22.94 -11.48 -1.24
C GLN A 416 -21.47 -11.73 -0.85
N PRO A 417 -21.17 -12.88 -0.25
CA PRO A 417 -19.80 -13.38 -0.15
C PRO A 417 -19.24 -13.71 -1.54
N LEU A 418 -17.97 -13.38 -1.79
CA LEU A 418 -17.25 -13.69 -3.02
C LEU A 418 -15.84 -14.22 -2.72
N GLY A 419 -15.51 -15.39 -3.26
CA GLY A 419 -14.15 -15.93 -3.17
C GLY A 419 -13.19 -15.18 -4.08
N VAL A 420 -12.02 -14.80 -3.55
CA VAL A 420 -10.98 -14.09 -4.32
C VAL A 420 -10.44 -14.97 -5.45
N LYS A 421 -10.42 -16.29 -5.24
CA LYS A 421 -10.09 -17.29 -6.26
C LYS A 421 -11.13 -17.34 -7.40
N ASP A 422 -12.41 -17.09 -7.13
CA ASP A 422 -13.46 -17.07 -8.18
C ASP A 422 -13.28 -15.89 -9.13
N ILE A 423 -12.78 -14.76 -8.61
CA ILE A 423 -12.43 -13.59 -9.42
C ILE A 423 -11.28 -13.92 -10.37
N GLU A 424 -10.24 -14.59 -9.87
CA GLU A 424 -9.08 -15.00 -10.66
C GLU A 424 -9.45 -16.01 -11.77
N ILE A 425 -10.26 -17.02 -11.45
CA ILE A 425 -10.76 -18.02 -12.42
C ILE A 425 -11.60 -17.35 -13.52
N ARG A 426 -12.28 -16.24 -13.22
CA ARG A 426 -13.11 -15.49 -14.18
C ARG A 426 -12.34 -14.41 -14.95
N ALA A 427 -11.05 -14.18 -14.65
CA ALA A 427 -10.23 -13.16 -15.28
C ALA A 427 -9.95 -13.48 -16.76
N LYS A 428 -10.19 -12.51 -17.65
CA LYS A 428 -9.92 -12.63 -19.10
C LYS A 428 -8.88 -11.63 -19.64
N THR A 429 -8.54 -10.60 -18.86
CA THR A 429 -7.73 -9.46 -19.31
C THR A 429 -6.54 -9.15 -18.38
N TRP A 430 -6.24 -10.06 -17.45
CA TRP A 430 -5.14 -10.00 -16.49
C TRP A 430 -4.90 -11.41 -15.91
N SER A 431 -3.79 -11.61 -15.19
CA SER A 431 -3.55 -12.83 -14.40
C SER A 431 -2.62 -12.55 -13.22
N ALA A 432 -2.68 -13.39 -12.17
CA ALA A 432 -1.79 -13.31 -11.02
C ALA A 432 -0.31 -13.34 -11.41
N SER A 433 0.06 -14.29 -12.28
CA SER A 433 1.42 -14.43 -12.84
C SER A 433 1.92 -13.15 -13.49
N ALA A 434 1.05 -12.42 -14.20
CA ALA A 434 1.43 -11.17 -14.85
C ALA A 434 1.75 -10.07 -13.82
N PHE A 435 0.90 -9.90 -12.80
CA PHE A 435 1.11 -8.92 -11.73
C PHE A 435 2.36 -9.17 -10.91
N LEU A 436 2.60 -10.44 -10.53
CA LEU A 436 3.77 -10.82 -9.73
C LEU A 436 5.06 -10.67 -10.54
N SER A 437 5.06 -11.06 -11.81
CA SER A 437 6.25 -10.93 -12.67
C SER A 437 6.60 -9.47 -12.98
N PHE A 438 5.60 -8.60 -13.16
CA PHE A 438 5.85 -7.17 -13.35
C PHE A 438 6.32 -6.47 -12.06
N LEU A 439 5.81 -6.87 -10.88
CA LEU A 439 6.31 -6.33 -9.61
C LEU A 439 7.76 -6.79 -9.34
N ASP A 440 8.13 -8.02 -9.69
CA ASP A 440 9.51 -8.52 -9.60
C ASP A 440 10.46 -7.82 -10.60
N GLU A 441 9.99 -7.50 -11.81
CA GLU A 441 10.73 -6.68 -12.77
C GLU A 441 10.91 -5.24 -12.27
N PHE A 442 9.88 -4.64 -11.64
CA PHE A 442 9.96 -3.33 -11.01
C PHE A 442 10.95 -3.32 -9.83
N CYS A 443 10.88 -4.28 -8.91
CA CYS A 443 11.86 -4.45 -7.84
C CYS A 443 13.29 -4.60 -8.41
N SER A 444 13.44 -5.42 -9.45
CA SER A 444 14.70 -5.58 -10.19
C SER A 444 15.18 -4.29 -10.86
N PHE A 445 14.29 -3.38 -11.24
CA PHE A 445 14.62 -2.08 -11.84
C PHE A 445 15.05 -1.06 -10.77
N VAL A 446 14.35 -1.01 -9.64
CA VAL A 446 14.71 -0.17 -8.49
C VAL A 446 16.10 -0.56 -7.96
N GLN A 447 16.36 -1.84 -7.69
CA GLN A 447 17.67 -2.30 -7.19
C GLN A 447 18.85 -2.04 -8.15
N ARG A 448 18.62 -2.01 -9.46
CA ARG A 448 19.64 -1.64 -10.47
C ARG A 448 19.85 -0.14 -10.58
N THR A 449 18.86 0.66 -10.20
CA THR A 449 18.85 2.11 -10.33
C THR A 449 19.40 2.80 -9.08
N ILE A 450 19.14 2.24 -7.90
CA ILE A 450 19.56 2.81 -6.61
C ILE A 450 20.69 1.97 -6.01
N THR A 451 21.91 2.37 -6.32
CA THR A 451 23.14 1.72 -5.84
C THR A 451 23.71 2.37 -4.58
N GLU A 452 23.35 3.62 -4.31
CA GLU A 452 23.84 4.43 -3.18
C GLU A 452 22.77 4.55 -2.10
N ASP A 453 23.18 4.45 -0.84
CA ASP A 453 22.30 4.66 0.32
C ASP A 453 22.17 6.17 0.64
N TRP A 454 21.04 6.57 1.19
CA TRP A 454 20.72 7.94 1.60
C TRP A 454 21.60 8.38 2.78
N SER A 455 21.99 9.66 2.77
CA SER A 455 22.75 10.32 3.83
C SER A 455 22.22 11.74 4.08
N TYR A 456 22.58 12.32 5.22
CA TYR A 456 22.21 13.70 5.54
C TYR A 456 22.82 14.73 4.58
N GLU A 457 23.95 14.44 3.94
CA GLU A 457 24.52 15.32 2.90
C GLU A 457 23.81 15.18 1.55
N ASN A 458 23.41 13.97 1.14
CA ASN A 458 22.82 13.74 -0.18
C ASN A 458 21.29 13.95 -0.22
N ARG A 459 20.58 13.70 0.89
CA ARG A 459 19.11 13.67 1.02
C ARG A 459 18.40 12.98 -0.17
N ALA A 460 19.01 11.92 -0.71
CA ALA A 460 18.74 11.35 -2.03
C ALA A 460 17.40 10.59 -2.11
N VAL A 461 16.42 11.15 -2.82
CA VAL A 461 15.12 10.50 -3.10
C VAL A 461 14.98 10.22 -4.59
N TYR A 462 14.81 8.95 -4.95
CA TYR A 462 14.58 8.51 -6.32
C TYR A 462 13.08 8.48 -6.58
N LEU A 463 12.59 9.46 -7.33
CA LEU A 463 11.17 9.57 -7.67
C LEU A 463 10.92 8.84 -9.00
N PHE A 464 10.18 7.74 -8.95
CA PHE A 464 9.73 6.95 -10.12
C PHE A 464 8.34 7.42 -10.56
N TYR A 465 8.13 7.49 -11.87
CA TYR A 465 6.92 8.04 -12.50
C TYR A 465 6.41 7.10 -13.59
N TYR A 466 5.17 6.67 -13.50
CA TYR A 466 4.48 5.94 -14.58
C TYR A 466 3.63 6.87 -15.42
N SER A 467 3.82 6.81 -16.75
CA SER A 467 2.98 7.50 -17.73
C SER A 467 2.11 6.47 -18.47
N PRO A 468 0.77 6.46 -18.29
CA PRO A 468 -0.13 5.58 -19.05
C PRO A 468 -0.13 5.88 -20.56
N LYS A 469 0.15 7.14 -20.93
CA LYS A 469 0.29 7.62 -22.32
C LYS A 469 1.51 7.01 -23.01
N GLU A 470 2.66 7.01 -22.35
CA GLU A 470 3.90 6.43 -22.89
C GLU A 470 4.01 4.91 -22.65
N LYS A 471 3.29 4.38 -21.66
CA LYS A 471 3.49 3.04 -21.07
C LYS A 471 4.93 2.81 -20.61
N LYS A 472 5.47 3.80 -19.90
CA LYS A 472 6.85 3.80 -19.40
C LYS A 472 6.90 4.21 -17.95
N ILE A 473 7.89 3.66 -17.24
CA ILE A 473 8.33 4.10 -15.92
C ILE A 473 9.70 4.77 -16.08
N LYS A 474 9.74 6.08 -15.83
CA LYS A 474 10.93 6.94 -15.78
C LYS A 474 11.26 7.25 -14.32
N TRP A 475 12.43 7.82 -14.04
CA TRP A 475 12.79 8.27 -12.69
C TRP A 475 13.69 9.51 -12.68
N ARG A 476 13.68 10.30 -11.61
CA ARG A 476 14.72 11.31 -11.33
C ARG A 476 15.23 11.20 -9.90
N LEU A 477 16.36 11.83 -9.62
CA LEU A 477 16.79 12.13 -8.27
C LEU A 477 16.21 13.49 -7.81
N SER A 478 15.89 13.60 -6.53
CA SER A 478 15.49 14.82 -5.83
C SER A 478 16.11 14.85 -4.44
N ASN A 479 16.38 16.05 -3.93
CA ASN A 479 16.78 16.33 -2.55
C ASN A 479 15.77 17.27 -1.84
N GLU A 480 14.59 17.48 -2.42
CA GLU A 480 13.62 18.45 -1.92
C GLU A 480 12.93 17.94 -0.66
N GLU A 481 12.64 18.86 0.27
CA GLU A 481 12.04 18.56 1.57
C GLU A 481 10.68 17.86 1.48
N GLN A 482 9.83 18.29 0.54
CA GLN A 482 8.50 17.72 0.28
C GLN A 482 8.50 16.24 -0.12
N TYR A 483 9.65 15.69 -0.51
CA TYR A 483 9.81 14.28 -0.88
C TYR A 483 10.62 13.47 0.16
N GLN A 484 11.05 14.07 1.27
CA GLN A 484 11.73 13.35 2.35
C GLN A 484 10.69 12.66 3.26
N PHE A 485 10.81 11.35 3.42
CA PHE A 485 9.84 10.54 4.19
C PHE A 485 10.46 9.54 5.16
N LEU A 486 11.79 9.53 5.31
CA LEU A 486 12.45 8.89 6.45
C LEU A 486 12.62 9.93 7.57
N PRO A 487 12.00 9.75 8.74
CA PRO A 487 12.08 10.72 9.82
C PRO A 487 13.33 10.51 10.67
N ASP A 488 13.91 11.63 11.13
CA ASP A 488 15.09 11.71 12.00
C ASP A 488 15.10 10.72 13.17
N TRP A 489 13.94 10.47 13.78
CA TRP A 489 13.83 9.56 14.92
C TRP A 489 14.12 8.10 14.52
N PHE A 490 13.66 7.66 13.35
CA PHE A 490 13.92 6.31 12.85
C PHE A 490 15.38 6.16 12.42
N ILE A 491 15.97 7.20 11.82
CA ILE A 491 17.37 7.20 11.42
C ILE A 491 18.28 7.06 12.65
N LYS A 492 18.01 7.81 13.73
CA LYS A 492 18.79 7.80 14.98
C LYS A 492 18.69 6.47 15.72
N ASP A 493 17.53 5.82 15.72
CA ASP A 493 17.32 4.53 16.41
C ASP A 493 18.00 3.32 15.71
N PHE A 494 18.48 3.50 14.47
CA PHE A 494 19.03 2.45 13.59
C PHE A 494 20.44 2.77 13.01
N SER A 495 21.19 3.70 13.61
CA SER A 495 22.52 4.15 13.14
C SER A 495 23.71 3.28 13.57
#